data_AF-A0A970C3U7-F1
#
_entry.id   AF-A0A970C3U7-F1
#
_cell.length_a   1.000
_cell.length_b   1.000
_cell.length_c   1.000
_cell.angle_alpha   90.00
_cell.angle_beta   90.00
_cell.angle_gamma   90.00
#
_symmetry.space_group_name_H-M   'P 1'
#
loop_
_entity.id
_entity.type
_entity.pdbx_description
1 polymer ?
#
loop_
_entity_poly.entity_id
_entity_poly.type
_entity_poly.pdbx_seq_one_letter_code
_entity_poly.pdbx_strand_id
1 'polypeptide(L)'
;FILCHHERWDGQGYPLGLKEEEIPLECRILALADAYDAMTSDRPYRKAMSQRNALAEIKRGAGTQFDPQLAEEFVRMIRGTDYQEHLSEHTAEK
;
A
#
# COMPACT_ATOMS: atom_id res chain seq x y z
N PHE A 1 16.64 -2.70 -8.72
CA PHE A 1 15.42 -2.98 -7.94
C PHE A 1 15.20 -1.98 -6.81
N ILE A 2 16.07 -1.87 -5.80
CA ILE A 2 15.88 -0.89 -4.69
C ILE A 2 15.83 0.58 -5.16
N LEU A 3 16.48 0.94 -6.26
CA LEU A 3 16.51 2.34 -6.73
C LEU A 3 15.17 2.88 -7.26
N CYS A 4 14.24 2.02 -7.71
CA CYS A 4 13.05 2.45 -8.45
C CYS A 4 11.75 2.42 -7.64
N HIS A 5 11.78 2.10 -6.33
CA HIS A 5 10.56 2.07 -5.52
C HIS A 5 10.00 3.47 -5.16
N HIS A 6 10.75 4.53 -5.50
CA HIS A 6 10.30 5.92 -5.45
C HIS A 6 9.77 6.43 -6.79
N GLU A 7 9.76 5.60 -7.84
CA GLU A 7 9.03 5.89 -9.06
C GLU A 7 7.53 5.90 -8.75
N ARG A 8 6.80 6.76 -9.46
CA ARG A 8 5.35 6.92 -9.31
C ARG A 8 4.68 6.50 -10.59
N TRP A 9 3.50 5.90 -10.47
CA TRP A 9 2.73 5.44 -11.64
C TRP A 9 2.55 6.53 -12.71
N ASP A 10 2.37 7.79 -12.31
CA ASP A 10 2.23 8.96 -13.18
C ASP A 10 3.53 9.50 -13.80
N GLY A 11 4.69 8.89 -13.50
CA GLY A 11 6.00 9.36 -13.98
C GLY A 11 6.56 10.58 -13.24
N GLN A 12 5.90 11.05 -12.18
CA GLN A 12 6.40 12.16 -11.35
C GLN A 12 7.35 11.70 -10.24
N GLY A 13 7.75 10.42 -10.27
CA GLY A 13 8.70 9.84 -9.33
C GLY A 13 10.15 10.04 -9.77
N TYR A 14 11.06 9.39 -9.05
CA TYR A 14 12.50 9.50 -9.28
C TYR A 14 13.19 8.15 -8.99
N PRO A 15 14.41 7.92 -9.52
CA PRO A 15 15.31 8.86 -10.20
C PRO A 15 15.21 8.92 -11.73
N LEU A 16 14.50 7.99 -12.36
CA LEU A 16 14.47 7.83 -13.81
C LEU A 16 13.21 8.41 -14.45
N GLY A 17 12.15 8.67 -13.66
CA GLY A 17 10.88 9.18 -14.17
C GLY A 17 10.12 8.13 -14.98
N LEU A 18 10.24 6.87 -14.56
CA LEU A 18 9.50 5.76 -15.16
C LEU A 18 8.02 5.90 -14.82
N LYS A 19 7.15 5.54 -15.76
CA LYS A 19 5.69 5.58 -15.57
C LYS A 19 5.07 4.23 -15.87
N GLU A 20 3.88 4.02 -15.31
CA GLU A 20 3.04 2.86 -15.59
C GLU A 20 3.83 1.53 -15.52
N GLU A 21 3.83 0.77 -16.61
CA GLU A 21 4.44 -0.55 -16.72
C GLU A 21 5.96 -0.51 -16.99
N GLU A 22 6.52 0.67 -17.27
CA GLU A 22 7.98 0.84 -17.32
C GLU A 22 8.62 0.63 -15.94
N ILE A 23 7.82 0.82 -14.88
CA ILE A 23 8.20 0.52 -13.51
C ILE A 23 8.08 -1.01 -13.29
N PRO A 24 9.17 -1.70 -12.88
CA PRO A 24 9.11 -3.11 -12.58
C PRO A 24 8.01 -3.44 -11.55
N LEU A 25 7.31 -4.55 -11.74
CA LEU A 25 6.17 -4.94 -10.90
C LEU A 25 6.54 -4.99 -9.41
N GLU A 26 7.72 -5.50 -9.08
CA GLU A 26 8.23 -5.62 -7.72
C GLU A 26 8.42 -4.24 -7.07
N CYS A 27 8.80 -3.23 -7.86
CA CYS A 27 8.95 -1.85 -7.37
C CYS A 27 7.59 -1.21 -7.12
N ARG A 28 6.58 -1.48 -7.97
CA ARG A 28 5.20 -1.00 -7.76
C ARG A 28 4.58 -1.60 -6.50
N ILE A 29 4.81 -2.90 -6.24
CA ILE A 29 4.36 -3.58 -5.02
C ILE A 29 5.08 -3.00 -3.79
N LEU A 30 6.40 -2.86 -3.86
CA LEU A 30 7.21 -2.35 -2.75
C LEU A 30 6.83 -0.91 -2.38
N ALA A 31 6.64 -0.04 -3.37
CA ALA A 31 6.22 1.35 -3.15
C ALA A 31 4.90 1.45 -2.38
N LEU A 32 3.97 0.54 -2.66
CA LEU A 32 2.67 0.49 -2.00
C LEU A 32 2.79 -0.03 -0.55
N ALA A 33 3.55 -1.10 -0.35
CA ALA A 33 3.82 -1.65 0.98
C ALA A 33 4.55 -0.64 1.89
N ASP A 34 5.59 0.04 1.36
CA ASP A 34 6.34 1.07 2.07
C ASP A 34 5.46 2.26 2.46
N ALA A 35 4.62 2.74 1.54
CA ALA A 35 3.68 3.81 1.82
C ALA A 35 2.66 3.42 2.90
N TYR A 36 2.13 2.20 2.84
CA TYR A 36 1.18 1.71 3.85
C TYR A 36 1.83 1.62 5.23
N ASP A 37 2.99 0.96 5.35
CA ASP A 37 3.72 0.87 6.62
C ASP A 37 4.08 2.25 7.16
N ALA A 38 4.57 3.15 6.29
CA ALA A 38 4.86 4.52 6.68
C ALA A 38 3.63 5.24 7.25
N MET A 39 2.44 4.99 6.68
CA MET A 39 1.16 5.51 7.17
C MET A 39 0.72 4.92 8.50
N THR A 40 0.84 3.61 8.69
CA THR A 40 0.28 2.90 9.85
C THR A 40 1.24 2.71 11.02
N SER A 41 2.51 3.09 10.87
CA SER A 41 3.53 2.98 11.92
C SER A 41 3.77 4.32 12.62
N ASP A 42 3.95 4.27 13.95
CA ASP A 42 4.33 5.43 14.75
C ASP A 42 5.73 5.92 14.37
N ARG A 43 5.89 7.23 14.18
CA ARG A 43 7.18 7.87 13.89
C ARG A 43 7.45 9.00 14.90
N PRO A 44 8.72 9.37 15.16
CA PRO A 44 9.06 10.38 16.18
C PRO A 44 8.29 11.71 16.08
N TYR A 45 7.85 12.07 14.87
CA TYR A 45 7.14 13.32 14.58
C TYR A 45 5.68 13.15 14.13
N ARG A 46 5.17 11.91 14.06
CA ARG A 46 3.81 11.64 13.57
C ARG A 46 3.26 10.35 14.15
N LYS A 47 2.04 10.41 14.67
CA LYS A 47 1.28 9.22 15.05
C LYS A 47 0.81 8.42 13.84
N ALA A 48 0.74 7.10 14.01
CA ALA A 48 0.16 6.20 13.04
C ALA A 48 -1.24 6.65 12.61
N MET A 49 -1.52 6.57 11.31
CA MET A 49 -2.87 6.67 10.77
C MET A 49 -3.62 5.37 11.02
N SER A 50 -4.94 5.45 11.17
CA SER A 50 -5.76 4.24 11.21
C SER A 50 -5.70 3.50 9.87
N GLN A 51 -5.81 2.18 9.90
CA GLN A 51 -5.89 1.33 8.71
C GLN A 51 -6.92 1.86 7.71
N ARG A 52 -8.11 2.24 8.18
CA ARG A 52 -9.16 2.82 7.32
C ARG A 52 -8.68 4.05 6.56
N ASN A 53 -7.98 4.97 7.23
CA ASN A 53 -7.49 6.20 6.61
C ASN A 53 -6.31 5.91 5.67
N ALA A 54 -5.41 4.99 6.04
CA ALA A 54 -4.31 4.57 5.17
C ALA A 54 -4.83 3.93 3.88
N LEU A 55 -5.82 3.02 3.96
CA LEU A 55 -6.45 2.41 2.78
C LEU A 55 -7.20 3.43 1.91
N ALA A 56 -7.83 4.44 2.53
CA ALA A 56 -8.46 5.53 1.77
C ALA A 56 -7.43 6.35 0.99
N GLU A 57 -6.25 6.57 1.58
CA GLU A 57 -5.15 7.30 0.94
C GLU A 57 -4.52 6.49 -0.22
N ILE A 58 -4.29 5.18 -0.03
CA ILE A 58 -3.86 4.29 -1.12
C ILE A 58 -4.86 4.34 -2.29
N LYS A 59 -6.16 4.24 -2.00
CA LYS A 59 -7.20 4.31 -3.04
C LYS A 59 -7.23 5.68 -3.74
N ARG A 60 -7.00 6.77 -3.00
CA ARG A 60 -6.89 8.13 -3.57
C ARG A 60 -5.67 8.29 -4.49
N GLY A 61 -4.57 7.61 -4.18
CA GLY A 61 -3.34 7.63 -4.97
C GLY A 61 -3.31 6.67 -6.16
N ALA A 62 -4.36 5.86 -6.37
CA ALA A 62 -4.46 4.93 -7.50
C ALA A 62 -4.43 5.68 -8.85
N GLY A 63 -3.60 5.21 -9.77
CA GLY A 63 -3.42 5.83 -11.09
C GLY A 63 -2.54 7.08 -11.09
N THR A 64 -2.01 7.50 -9.93
CA THR A 64 -1.04 8.60 -9.83
C THR A 64 0.21 8.15 -9.10
N GLN A 65 0.12 7.96 -7.79
CA GLN A 65 1.24 7.47 -6.99
C GLN A 65 1.43 5.96 -7.16
N PHE A 66 0.32 5.23 -7.20
CA PHE A 66 0.32 3.77 -7.19
C PHE A 66 -0.32 3.22 -8.46
N ASP A 67 0.13 2.03 -8.84
CA ASP A 67 -0.55 1.22 -9.83
C ASP A 67 -2.03 1.02 -9.41
N PRO A 68 -3.00 1.39 -10.26
CA PRO A 68 -4.41 1.32 -9.89
C PRO A 68 -4.92 -0.10 -9.66
N GLN A 69 -4.37 -1.10 -10.35
CA GLN A 69 -4.76 -2.50 -10.17
C GLN A 69 -4.24 -3.02 -8.83
N LEU A 70 -2.96 -2.77 -8.53
CA LEU A 70 -2.36 -3.18 -7.26
C LEU A 70 -2.99 -2.47 -6.06
N ALA A 71 -3.34 -1.18 -6.19
CA ALA A 71 -4.03 -0.44 -5.13
C ALA A 71 -5.38 -1.05 -4.78
N GLU A 72 -6.18 -1.43 -5.77
CA GLU A 72 -7.48 -2.06 -5.54
C GLU A 72 -7.35 -3.47 -4.94
N GLU A 73 -6.38 -4.27 -5.41
CA GLU A 73 -6.10 -5.60 -4.84
C GLU A 73 -5.58 -5.49 -3.39
N PHE A 74 -4.68 -4.55 -3.12
CA PHE A 74 -4.15 -4.35 -1.77
C PHE A 74 -5.23 -3.94 -0.78
N VAL A 75 -6.12 -3.02 -1.16
CA VAL A 75 -7.27 -2.61 -0.33
C VAL A 75 -8.20 -3.80 -0.06
N ARG A 76 -8.45 -4.64 -1.06
CA ARG A 76 -9.25 -5.86 -0.89
C ARG A 76 -8.58 -6.85 0.04
N MET A 77 -7.28 -7.09 -0.11
CA MET A 77 -6.51 -8.01 0.72
C MET A 77 -6.57 -7.59 2.19
N ILE A 78 -6.20 -6.34 2.52
CA ILE A 78 -6.15 -5.88 3.92
C ILE A 78 -7.54 -5.90 4.58
N ARG A 79 -8.60 -5.49 3.86
CA ARG A 79 -9.98 -5.58 4.38
C ARG A 79 -10.46 -7.03 4.51
N GLY A 80 -9.95 -7.93 3.67
CA GLY A 80 -10.24 -9.37 3.76
C GLY A 80 -9.51 -10.03 4.92
N THR A 81 -8.33 -9.53 5.30
CA THR A 81 -7.60 -10.00 6.48
C THR A 81 -8.38 -9.73 7.78
N ASP A 82 -9.09 -8.58 7.86
CA ASP A 82 -9.98 -8.28 9.00
C ASP A 82 -11.09 -9.36 9.20
N TYR A 83 -11.50 -10.06 8.13
CA TYR A 83 -12.48 -11.16 8.23
C TYR A 83 -11.87 -12.47 8.74
N GLN A 84 -10.58 -12.71 8.54
CA GLN A 84 -9.92 -13.96 8.97
C GLN A 84 -9.50 -13.90 10.45
N GLU A 85 -9.11 -12.73 10.96
CA GLU A 85 -8.78 -12.57 12.40
C GLU A 85 -10.02 -12.67 13.30
N HIS A 86 -11.20 -12.21 12.87
CA HIS A 86 -12.43 -12.38 13.66
C HIS A 86 -13.02 -13.80 13.64
N LEU A 87 -12.58 -14.68 12.72
CA LEU A 87 -13.02 -16.08 12.69
C LEU A 87 -12.16 -16.99 13.60
N SER A 88 -10.97 -16.56 14.03
CA SER A 88 -10.10 -17.35 14.91
C SER A 88 -10.39 -17.15 16.40
N GLU A 89 -10.99 -16.03 16.80
CA GLU A 89 -11.41 -15.79 18.20
C GLU A 89 -12.68 -16.56 18.62
N HIS A 90 -13.48 -17.08 17.67
CA HIS A 90 -14.73 -17.78 17.96
C HIS A 90 -14.64 -19.33 17.96
N THR A 91 -13.45 -19.91 17.81
CA THR A 91 -13.25 -21.38 17.82
C THR A 91 -12.54 -21.92 19.06
N ALA A 92 -12.32 -21.11 20.10
CA ALA A 92 -11.67 -21.53 21.35
C ALA A 92 -12.63 -21.70 22.55
N GLU A 93 -13.94 -21.78 22.33
CA GLU A 93 -14.92 -22.16 23.36
C GLU A 93 -15.84 -23.27 22.85
N LYS A 94 -15.33 -24.51 22.81
CA LYS A 94 -16.11 -25.73 23.04
C LYS A 94 -15.25 -26.79 23.72
#